data_AF-A0A2W4K9J7-F1
#
_entry.id   AF-A0A2W4K9J7-F1
#
_cell.length_a   1.000
_cell.length_b   1.000
_cell.length_c   1.000
_cell.angle_alpha   90.00
_cell.angle_beta   90.00
_cell.angle_gamma   90.00
#
_symmetry.space_group_name_H-M   'P 1'
#
loop_
_entity.id
_entity.type
_entity.pdbx_description
1 polymer ?
#
loop_
_entity_poly.entity_id
_entity_poly.type
_entity_poly.pdbx_seq_one_letter_code
_entity_poly.pdbx_strand_id
1 'polypeptide(L)'
;MARQEGTALNFDVETIRTEIITPEHDLVDVVRRYTRERLQPGDVVAVSTKIVSITQGQLLRPEDVRPGTLARRRPRFFHREGSCSSPHSIR
;
A
#
# COMPACT_ATOMS: atom_id res chain seq x y z
N MET A 1 26.94 -17.06 -8.46
CA MET A 1 25.86 -16.12 -8.08
C MET A 1 26.53 -14.89 -7.50
N ALA A 2 26.54 -13.80 -8.27
CA ALA A 2 27.30 -12.60 -7.96
C ALA A 2 26.75 -11.90 -6.72
N ARG A 3 27.63 -11.70 -5.73
CA ARG A 3 27.45 -10.74 -4.64
C ARG A 3 27.32 -9.36 -5.27
N GLN A 4 26.20 -8.67 -5.08
CA GLN A 4 26.20 -7.22 -5.27
C GLN A 4 26.72 -6.61 -3.98
N GLU A 5 27.99 -6.24 -4.03
CA GLU A 5 28.62 -5.32 -3.09
C GLU A 5 27.88 -3.98 -3.18
N GLY A 6 27.12 -3.65 -2.13
CA GLY A 6 26.43 -2.38 -2.03
C GLY A 6 27.43 -1.26 -1.85
N THR A 7 27.78 -0.59 -2.95
CA THR A 7 28.38 0.75 -2.94
C THR A 7 27.51 1.65 -2.07
N ALA A 8 28.12 2.33 -1.08
CA ALA A 8 27.45 3.34 -0.28
C ALA A 8 27.11 4.55 -1.17
N LEU A 9 26.05 4.41 -1.95
CA LEU A 9 25.47 5.48 -2.75
C LEU A 9 24.68 6.36 -1.79
N ASN A 10 25.09 7.61 -1.68
CA ASN A 10 24.42 8.60 -0.85
C ASN A 10 23.12 9.00 -1.57
N PHE A 11 21.98 8.51 -1.11
CA PHE A 11 20.67 8.85 -1.65
C PHE A 11 20.04 9.95 -0.81
N ASP A 12 19.63 11.05 -1.45
CA ASP A 12 18.76 12.04 -0.81
C ASP A 12 17.31 11.52 -0.88
N VAL A 13 16.64 11.49 0.28
CA VAL A 13 15.27 10.98 0.39
C VAL A 13 14.34 12.11 0.78
N GLU A 14 13.59 12.62 -0.19
CA GLU A 14 12.59 13.66 0.03
C GLU A 14 11.18 13.07 0.24
N THR A 15 10.45 13.61 1.20
CA THR A 15 9.04 13.24 1.42
C THR A 15 8.12 14.20 0.67
N ILE A 16 7.23 13.65 -0.15
CA ILE A 16 6.30 14.43 -0.96
C ILE A 16 4.95 14.48 -0.26
N ARG A 17 4.49 15.70 0.08
CA ARG A 17 3.15 15.91 0.63
C ARG A 17 2.12 15.85 -0.49
N THR A 18 1.11 15.01 -0.32
CA THR A 18 0.03 14.78 -1.28
C THR A 18 -1.34 15.03 -0.62
N GLU A 19 -2.37 15.20 -1.44
CA GLU A 19 -3.76 15.20 -0.97
C GLU A 19 -4.25 13.79 -0.64
N ILE A 20 -5.47 13.67 -0.09
CA ILE A 20 -6.07 12.36 0.17
C ILE A 20 -6.40 11.69 -1.17
N ILE A 21 -5.74 10.57 -1.46
CA ILE A 21 -5.94 9.81 -2.70
C ILE A 21 -7.20 8.96 -2.57
N THR A 22 -8.10 9.09 -3.54
CA THR A 22 -9.35 8.32 -3.64
C THR A 22 -9.29 7.34 -4.83
N PRO A 23 -10.18 6.34 -4.90
CA PRO A 23 -10.25 5.41 -6.04
C PRO A 23 -10.53 6.07 -7.40
N GLU A 24 -10.99 7.32 -7.42
CA GLU A 24 -11.26 8.08 -8.65
C GLU A 24 -9.99 8.66 -9.28
N HIS A 25 -8.87 8.64 -8.56
CA HIS A 25 -7.60 9.20 -9.04
C HIS A 25 -6.78 8.18 -9.83
N ASP A 26 -6.16 8.65 -10.92
CA ASP A 26 -5.09 7.92 -11.59
C ASP A 26 -3.76 8.14 -10.85
N LEU A 27 -3.09 7.05 -10.49
CA LEU A 27 -1.83 7.09 -9.75
C LEU A 27 -0.72 7.83 -10.52
N VAL A 28 -0.62 7.63 -11.83
CA VAL A 28 0.43 8.23 -12.66
C VAL A 28 0.24 9.74 -12.72
N ASP A 29 -1.00 10.21 -12.82
CA ASP A 29 -1.29 11.64 -12.83
C ASP A 29 -1.02 12.30 -11.48
N VAL A 30 -1.37 11.63 -10.37
CA VAL A 30 -1.03 12.10 -9.01
C VAL A 30 0.49 12.20 -8.86
N VAL A 31 1.23 11.16 -9.21
CA VAL A 31 2.71 11.17 -9.14
C VAL A 31 3.24 12.34 -9.95
N ARG A 32 2.87 12.45 -11.23
CA ARG A 32 3.30 13.55 -12.10
C ARG A 32 3.01 14.92 -11.50
N ARG A 33 1.82 15.14 -10.95
CA ARG A 33 1.42 16.42 -10.35
C ARG A 33 2.34 16.84 -9.20
N TYR A 34 2.71 15.91 -8.32
CA TYR A 34 3.48 16.23 -7.12
C TYR A 34 5.00 16.10 -7.30
N THR A 35 5.47 15.42 -8.34
CA THR A 35 6.91 15.14 -8.53
C THR A 35 7.56 15.91 -9.68
N ARG A 36 6.79 16.54 -10.58
CA ARG A 36 7.30 17.18 -11.82
C ARG A 36 8.42 18.19 -11.62
N GLU A 37 8.36 18.99 -10.56
CA GLU A 37 9.33 20.06 -10.29
C GLU A 37 10.53 19.60 -9.46
N ARG A 38 10.47 18.38 -8.92
CA ARG A 38 11.47 17.84 -7.98
C ARG A 38 12.29 16.70 -8.57
N LEU A 39 11.76 15.97 -9.56
CA LEU A 39 12.45 14.83 -10.17
C LEU A 39 13.50 15.25 -11.19
N GLN A 40 14.67 14.65 -11.09
CA GLN A 40 15.73 14.66 -12.09
C GLN A 40 15.78 13.34 -12.86
N PRO A 41 16.32 13.32 -14.09
CA PRO A 41 16.50 12.10 -14.85
C PRO A 41 17.41 11.11 -14.09
N GLY A 42 16.87 9.95 -13.72
CA GLY A 42 17.57 8.91 -12.95
C GLY A 42 17.00 8.66 -11.55
N ASP A 43 16.09 9.51 -11.10
CA ASP A 43 15.46 9.39 -9.78
C ASP A 43 14.39 8.28 -9.75
N VAL A 44 14.21 7.69 -8.56
CA VAL A 44 13.24 6.62 -8.32
C VAL A 44 12.12 7.14 -7.41
N VAL A 45 10.88 7.00 -7.86
CA VAL A 45 9.70 7.30 -7.04
C VAL A 45 9.21 6.04 -6.36
N ALA A 46 9.25 6.02 -5.02
CA ALA A 46 8.65 4.97 -4.22
C ALA A 46 7.22 5.35 -3.81
N VAL A 47 6.24 4.47 -4.07
CA VAL A 47 4.83 4.66 -3.68
C VAL A 47 4.41 3.49 -2.78
N SER A 48 3.64 3.78 -1.74
CA SER A 48 3.07 2.74 -0.88
C SER A 48 2.07 1.87 -1.64
N THR A 49 2.16 0.55 -1.46
CA THR A 49 1.19 -0.42 -2.01
C THR A 49 -0.26 -0.05 -1.68
N LYS A 50 -0.51 0.55 -0.51
CA LYS A 50 -1.87 0.98 -0.13
C LYS A 50 -2.47 1.96 -1.13
N ILE A 51 -1.68 2.93 -1.59
CA ILE A 51 -2.13 3.94 -2.56
C ILE A 51 -2.41 3.28 -3.91
N VAL A 52 -1.55 2.34 -4.31
CA VAL A 52 -1.75 1.55 -5.52
C VAL A 52 -3.06 0.75 -5.44
N SER A 53 -3.33 0.09 -4.31
CA SER A 53 -4.59 -0.66 -4.12
C SER A 53 -5.83 0.22 -4.08
N ILE A 54 -5.74 1.44 -3.52
CA ILE A 54 -6.85 2.40 -3.48
C ILE A 54 -7.20 2.85 -4.90
N THR A 55 -6.20 3.29 -5.68
CA THR A 55 -6.39 3.77 -7.07
C THR A 55 -6.84 2.65 -8.02
N GLN A 56 -6.49 1.40 -7.76
CA GLN A 56 -6.98 0.24 -8.51
C GLN A 56 -8.37 -0.26 -8.07
N GLY A 57 -9.02 0.40 -7.11
CA GLY A 57 -10.33 -0.02 -6.61
C GLY A 57 -10.31 -1.35 -5.85
N GLN A 58 -9.14 -1.80 -5.36
CA GLN A 58 -8.98 -3.06 -4.62
C GLN A 58 -9.21 -2.89 -3.12
N LEU A 59 -9.66 -1.71 -2.68
CA LEU A 59 -10.00 -1.46 -1.29
C LEU A 59 -11.36 -2.08 -0.96
N LEU A 60 -11.34 -3.23 -0.27
CA LEU A 60 -12.53 -3.86 0.29
C LEU A 60 -12.80 -3.31 1.68
N ARG A 61 -14.03 -2.86 1.92
CA ARG A 61 -14.45 -2.50 3.27
C ARG A 61 -14.84 -3.76 4.05
N PRO A 62 -14.61 -3.82 5.37
CA PRO A 62 -14.93 -5.00 6.17
C PRO A 62 -16.39 -5.44 6.05
N GLU A 63 -17.33 -4.50 5.91
CA GLU A 63 -18.75 -4.77 5.73
C GLU A 63 -19.09 -5.47 4.39
N ASP A 64 -18.25 -5.30 3.37
CA ASP A 64 -18.43 -5.93 2.06
C ASP A 64 -17.88 -7.38 2.06
N VAL A 65 -17.15 -7.77 3.11
CA VAL A 65 -16.58 -9.11 3.27
C VAL A 65 -17.61 -10.04 3.90
N ARG A 66 -18.03 -11.08 3.17
CA ARG A 66 -18.92 -12.13 3.71
C ARG A 66 -18.09 -13.33 4.18
N PRO A 67 -17.86 -13.50 5.50
CA PRO A 67 -17.06 -14.61 5.99
C PRO A 67 -17.78 -15.95 5.83
N GLY A 68 -17.13 -16.88 5.12
CA GLY A 68 -17.59 -18.26 4.99
C GLY A 68 -17.48 -19.06 6.30
N THR A 69 -18.10 -20.24 6.33
CA THR A 69 -18.16 -21.12 7.53
C THR A 69 -16.78 -21.45 8.11
N LEU A 70 -15.76 -21.57 7.27
CA LEU A 70 -14.38 -21.79 7.70
C LEU A 70 -13.75 -20.54 8.33
N ALA A 71 -14.00 -19.35 7.76
CA ALA A 71 -13.53 -18.07 8.30
C ALA A 71 -14.19 -17.74 9.65
N ARG A 72 -15.36 -18.31 9.96
CA ARG A 72 -15.99 -18.20 11.30
C ARG A 72 -15.40 -19.17 12.33
N ARG A 73 -14.88 -20.32 11.90
CA ARG A 73 -14.35 -21.38 12.82
C ARG A 73 -12.85 -21.23 13.11
N ARG A 74 -12.06 -20.74 12.14
CA ARG A 74 -10.59 -20.67 12.20
C ARG A 74 -9.95 -19.47 12.92
N PRO A 75 -10.61 -18.32 13.22
CA PRO A 75 -9.94 -17.16 13.82
C PRO A 75 -9.55 -17.41 15.28
N ARG A 76 -10.02 -18.50 15.89
CA ARG A 76 -9.60 -18.95 17.23
C ARG A 76 -8.15 -19.47 17.27
N PHE A 77 -7.54 -19.77 16.12
CA PHE A 77 -6.18 -20.30 16.02
C PHE A 77 -5.11 -19.26 15.69
N PHE A 78 -5.50 -18.05 15.29
CA PHE A 78 -4.57 -16.97 14.97
C PHE A 78 -4.57 -15.96 16.12
N HIS A 79 -3.38 -15.47 16.52
CA HIS A 79 -3.29 -14.39 17.50
C HIS A 79 -4.11 -13.18 17.03
N ARG A 80 -4.78 -12.50 17.96
CA ARG A 80 -5.77 -11.42 17.70
C ARG A 80 -5.20 -10.16 17.04
N GLU A 81 -3.89 -10.11 16.80
CA GLU A 81 -3.20 -8.92 16.25
C GLU A 81 -3.15 -8.90 14.71
N GLY A 82 -3.58 -9.97 14.03
CA GLY A 82 -3.69 -9.97 12.58
C GLY A 82 -4.91 -9.17 12.08
N SER A 83 -4.76 -8.44 10.97
CA SER A 83 -5.86 -7.75 10.28
C SER A 83 -7.05 -8.67 9.96
N CYS A 84 -6.79 -9.99 9.83
CA CYS A 84 -7.78 -11.03 9.58
C CYS A 84 -8.33 -11.74 10.84
N SER A 85 -7.91 -11.33 12.04
CA SER A 85 -8.17 -12.06 13.31
C SER A 85 -9.22 -11.39 14.22
N SER A 86 -9.59 -10.14 13.91
CA SER A 86 -10.52 -9.37 14.74
C SER A 86 -11.96 -9.92 14.63
N PRO A 87 -12.64 -10.24 15.75
CA PRO A 87 -14.03 -10.73 15.71
C PRO A 87 -15.02 -9.73 15.10
N HIS A 88 -14.75 -8.43 15.21
CA HIS A 88 -15.60 -7.36 14.69
C HIS A 88 -15.63 -7.30 13.15
N SER A 89 -14.62 -7.83 12.46
CA SER A 89 -14.59 -7.91 11.00
C SER A 89 -15.18 -9.21 10.45
N ILE A 90 -15.63 -10.14 11.30
CA ILE A 90 -16.13 -11.48 10.93
C ILE A 90 -17.60 -11.70 11.35
N ARG A 91 -18.23 -10.74 12.04
CA ARG A 91 -19.63 -10.87 12.45
C ARG A 91 -20.56 -10.58 11.28
#